data_AF-A0A1W9S8R0-F1
#
_entry.id   AF-A0A1W9S8R0-F1
#
_cell.length_a   1.000
_cell.length_b   1.000
_cell.length_c   1.000
_cell.angle_alpha   90.00
_cell.angle_beta   90.00
_cell.angle_gamma   90.00
#
_symmetry.space_group_name_H-M   'P 1'
#
loop_
_entity.id
_entity.type
_entity.pdbx_description
1 polymer ?
#
loop_
_entity_poly.entity_id
_entity_poly.type
_entity_poly.pdbx_seq_one_letter_code
_entity_poly.pdbx_strand_id
1 'polypeptide(L)'
;MLTDYDVLIIDLFFNDGSILTSDEIESLKMKTNGGKRLVIAYMSIGEAEDYRYYWKEEWNNNQPSWLVEENPNWEGNYKVKYWQDNWQYIILGSEESYLDKIINANFDGVYLDIIDAFEYFEN
;
A
#
# COMPACT_ATOMS: atom_id res chain seq x y z
N MET A 1 -8.46 16.68 -15.57
CA MET A 1 -7.36 17.45 -16.21
C MET A 1 -6.07 16.86 -15.71
N LEU A 2 -5.18 16.44 -16.62
CA LEU A 2 -3.83 16.01 -16.24
C LEU A 2 -3.07 17.23 -15.69
N THR A 3 -2.37 17.04 -14.57
CA THR A 3 -1.62 18.10 -13.87
C THR A 3 -0.16 18.06 -14.31
N ASP A 4 0.58 19.15 -14.07
CA ASP A 4 2.03 19.23 -14.33
C ASP A 4 2.89 19.10 -13.04
N TYR A 5 2.31 18.59 -11.95
CA TYR A 5 3.05 18.33 -10.70
C TYR A 5 4.26 17.42 -10.95
N ASP A 6 5.36 17.69 -10.25
CA ASP A 6 6.62 16.97 -10.39
C ASP A 6 6.60 15.55 -9.80
N VAL A 7 5.69 15.30 -8.85
CA VAL A 7 5.50 14.02 -8.18
C VAL A 7 4.01 13.77 -7.99
N LEU A 8 3.58 12.53 -8.26
CA LEU A 8 2.29 12.02 -7.83
C LEU A 8 2.52 10.94 -6.77
N ILE A 9 1.83 11.07 -5.63
CA ILE A 9 1.70 9.99 -4.64
C ILE A 9 0.26 9.49 -4.77
N ILE A 10 0.10 8.25 -5.20
CA ILE A 10 -1.21 7.64 -5.47
C ILE A 10 -1.24 6.21 -4.97
N ASP A 11 -2.43 5.64 -4.86
CA ASP A 11 -2.59 4.23 -4.55
C ASP A 11 -2.23 3.34 -5.75
N LEU A 12 -1.89 2.06 -5.49
CA LEU A 12 -1.76 1.04 -6.54
C LEU A 12 -3.12 0.68 -7.15
N PHE A 13 -4.19 0.80 -6.37
CA PHE A 13 -5.53 0.37 -6.74
C PHE A 13 -6.40 1.55 -7.17
N PHE A 14 -7.24 1.33 -8.18
CA PHE A 14 -8.36 2.22 -8.48
C PHE A 14 -9.47 2.06 -7.43
N ASN A 15 -10.43 3.00 -7.45
CA ASN A 15 -11.56 3.03 -6.53
C ASN A 15 -12.46 1.76 -6.59
N ASP A 16 -12.37 0.97 -7.66
CA ASP A 16 -13.11 -0.29 -7.81
C ASP A 16 -12.31 -1.52 -7.35
N GLY A 17 -11.10 -1.31 -6.80
CA GLY A 17 -10.21 -2.36 -6.32
C GLY A 17 -9.35 -3.00 -7.42
N SER A 18 -9.42 -2.53 -8.66
CA SER A 18 -8.53 -3.01 -9.72
C SER A 18 -7.11 -2.45 -9.58
N ILE A 19 -6.10 -3.24 -9.93
CA ILE A 19 -4.68 -2.83 -9.89
C ILE A 19 -4.37 -1.97 -11.13
N LEU A 20 -3.72 -0.82 -10.93
CA LEU A 20 -3.17 0.00 -12.01
C LEU A 20 -2.13 -0.80 -12.81
N THR A 21 -2.30 -0.79 -14.12
CA THR A 21 -1.39 -1.46 -15.05
C THR A 21 -0.12 -0.65 -15.29
N SER A 22 0.97 -1.31 -15.72
CA SER A 22 2.20 -0.63 -16.12
C SER A 22 1.98 0.45 -17.19
N ASP A 23 1.06 0.24 -18.14
CA ASP A 23 0.78 1.23 -19.20
C ASP A 23 0.07 2.47 -18.63
N GLU A 24 -0.82 2.29 -17.65
CA GLU A 24 -1.47 3.39 -16.95
C GLU A 24 -0.48 4.19 -16.11
N ILE A 25 0.42 3.52 -15.39
CA ILE A 25 1.49 4.18 -14.63
C ILE A 25 2.46 4.93 -15.54
N GLU A 26 2.87 4.35 -16.67
CA GLU A 26 3.72 5.03 -17.66
C GLU A 26 3.03 6.26 -18.28
N SER A 27 1.73 6.17 -18.55
CA SER A 27 0.93 7.32 -18.97
C SER A 27 0.93 8.42 -17.90
N LEU A 28 0.78 8.05 -16.63
CA LEU A 28 0.85 9.00 -15.52
C LEU A 28 2.20 9.67 -15.40
N LYS A 29 3.33 9.02 -15.73
CA LYS A 29 4.67 9.65 -15.70
C LYS A 29 4.84 10.79 -16.70
N MET A 30 3.95 10.92 -17.69
CA MET A 30 4.00 11.98 -18.69
C MET A 30 3.17 13.20 -18.26
N LYS A 31 3.79 14.38 -18.25
CA LYS A 31 3.13 15.67 -18.00
C LYS A 31 2.50 16.22 -19.28
N THR A 32 1.53 17.12 -19.14
CA THR A 32 0.88 17.75 -20.30
C THR A 32 1.83 18.64 -21.10
N ASN A 33 2.84 19.20 -20.43
CA ASN A 33 3.89 19.99 -21.04
C ASN A 33 5.03 19.15 -21.69
N GLY A 34 4.90 17.82 -21.72
CA GLY A 34 5.88 16.91 -22.30
C GLY A 34 7.06 16.52 -21.39
N GLY A 35 7.12 17.08 -20.18
CA GLY A 35 8.07 16.65 -19.15
C GLY A 35 7.73 15.29 -18.54
N LYS A 36 8.67 14.71 -17.80
CA LYS A 36 8.45 13.52 -16.96
C LYS A 36 8.27 13.92 -15.49
N ARG A 37 7.56 13.08 -14.73
CA ARG A 37 7.40 13.17 -13.28
C ARG A 37 7.60 11.80 -12.63
N LEU A 38 7.76 11.80 -11.31
CA LEU A 38 7.75 10.58 -10.52
C LEU A 38 6.32 10.17 -10.15
N VAL A 39 6.04 8.87 -10.20
CA VAL A 39 4.79 8.29 -9.68
C VAL A 39 5.16 7.30 -8.58
N ILE A 40 4.73 7.61 -7.35
CA ILE A 40 5.09 6.90 -6.12
C ILE A 40 3.82 6.26 -5.54
N ALA A 41 3.89 4.97 -5.20
CA ALA A 41 2.76 4.24 -4.62
C ALA A 41 2.68 4.46 -3.11
N TYR A 42 1.48 4.75 -2.60
CA TYR A 42 1.18 4.61 -1.18
C TYR A 42 1.27 3.13 -0.75
N MET A 43 1.90 2.87 0.39
CA MET A 43 1.97 1.53 0.98
C MET A 43 2.02 1.63 2.51
N SER A 44 0.95 1.23 3.20
CA SER A 44 0.94 1.09 4.65
C SER A 44 1.79 -0.11 5.07
N ILE A 45 2.72 0.10 6.01
CA ILE A 45 3.59 -0.98 6.53
C ILE A 45 3.35 -1.30 8.00
N GLY A 46 2.62 -0.45 8.71
CA GLY A 46 2.29 -0.59 10.13
C GLY A 46 0.82 -0.86 10.42
N GLU A 47 -0.03 -0.88 9.38
CA GLU A 47 -1.45 -1.29 9.47
C GLU A 47 -1.83 -2.20 8.29
N ALA A 48 -2.73 -3.15 8.56
CA ALA A 48 -3.42 -3.94 7.55
C ALA A 48 -4.77 -3.30 7.24
N GLU A 49 -5.12 -3.22 5.97
CA GLU A 49 -6.34 -2.61 5.47
C GLU A 49 -7.29 -3.70 4.96
N ASP A 50 -8.52 -3.76 5.49
CA ASP A 50 -9.46 -4.86 5.22
C ASP A 50 -10.05 -4.89 3.80
N TYR A 51 -9.91 -3.79 3.07
CA TYR A 51 -10.27 -3.64 1.67
C TYR A 51 -9.13 -4.02 0.71
N ARG A 52 -7.96 -4.45 1.19
CA ARG A 52 -6.85 -4.87 0.34
C ARG A 52 -6.96 -6.34 -0.07
N TYR A 53 -6.34 -6.65 -1.21
CA TYR A 53 -6.30 -7.99 -1.79
C TYR A 53 -5.75 -9.09 -0.86
N TYR A 54 -4.89 -8.73 0.09
CA TYR A 54 -4.28 -9.69 1.01
C TYR A 54 -5.19 -10.02 2.19
N TRP A 55 -6.24 -9.21 2.43
CA TRP A 55 -7.17 -9.46 3.51
C TRP A 55 -7.95 -10.75 3.25
N LYS A 56 -8.04 -11.59 4.27
CA LYS A 56 -8.81 -12.84 4.20
C LYS A 56 -10.04 -12.72 5.07
N GLU A 57 -11.19 -13.11 4.55
CA GLU A 57 -12.46 -13.09 5.29
C GLU A 57 -12.39 -13.84 6.64
N GLU A 58 -11.56 -14.87 6.72
CA GLU A 58 -11.32 -15.62 7.96
C GLU A 58 -10.77 -14.75 9.11
N TRP A 59 -10.05 -13.66 8.81
CA TRP A 59 -9.49 -12.76 9.81
C TRP A 59 -10.57 -11.99 10.58
N ASN A 60 -11.77 -11.83 10.01
CA ASN A 60 -12.89 -11.17 10.68
C ASN A 60 -13.38 -11.92 11.93
N ASN A 61 -13.14 -13.24 11.98
CA ASN A 61 -13.55 -14.10 13.09
C ASN A 61 -12.37 -14.80 13.78
N ASN A 62 -11.24 -14.93 13.08
CA ASN A 62 -10.05 -15.62 13.54
C ASN A 62 -8.80 -14.83 13.12
N GLN A 63 -8.53 -13.75 13.85
CA GLN A 63 -7.44 -12.84 13.57
C GLN A 63 -6.08 -13.54 13.71
N PRO A 64 -5.17 -13.39 12.73
CA PRO A 64 -3.78 -13.82 12.89
C PRO A 64 -3.15 -13.13 14.11
N SER A 65 -2.21 -13.80 14.79
CA SER A 65 -1.58 -13.25 16.00
C SER A 65 -0.79 -11.94 15.80
N TRP A 66 -0.50 -11.58 14.55
CA TRP A 66 0.15 -10.33 14.16
C TRP A 66 -0.83 -9.19 13.87
N LEU A 67 -2.12 -9.48 13.68
CA LEU A 67 -3.19 -8.50 13.51
C LEU A 67 -3.73 -8.13 14.90
N VAL A 68 -3.90 -6.84 15.17
CA VAL A 68 -4.25 -6.31 16.50
C VAL A 68 -5.66 -5.71 16.47
N GLU A 69 -5.86 -4.49 16.93
CA GLU A 69 -7.14 -3.81 16.92
C GLU A 69 -7.28 -2.87 15.72
N GLU A 70 -8.53 -2.59 15.38
CA GLU A 70 -8.89 -1.56 14.42
C GLU A 70 -8.48 -0.19 14.95
N ASN A 71 -7.96 0.65 14.06
CA ASN A 71 -7.63 2.03 14.34
C ASN A 71 -8.93 2.83 14.48
N PRO A 72 -9.24 3.40 15.66
CA PRO A 72 -10.50 4.10 15.89
C PRO A 72 -10.67 5.38 15.04
N ASN A 73 -9.59 5.88 14.42
CA ASN A 73 -9.62 7.05 13.55
C ASN A 73 -9.73 6.68 12.07
N TRP A 74 -9.51 5.41 11.72
CA TRP A 74 -9.43 4.92 10.34
C TRP A 74 -10.13 3.57 10.24
N GLU A 75 -11.42 3.61 9.97
CA GLU A 75 -12.25 2.42 9.77
C GLU A 75 -11.62 1.49 8.70
N GLY A 76 -11.61 0.18 8.98
CA GLY A 76 -11.01 -0.85 8.14
C GLY A 76 -9.49 -0.94 8.20
N ASN A 77 -8.81 -0.11 8.99
CA ASN A 77 -7.35 -0.19 9.19
C ASN A 77 -7.04 -0.80 10.55
N TYR A 78 -6.13 -1.77 10.61
CA TYR A 78 -5.84 -2.55 11.81
C TYR A 78 -4.35 -2.51 12.11
N LYS A 79 -3.97 -2.21 13.35
CA LYS A 79 -2.56 -2.24 13.77
C LYS A 79 -1.98 -3.64 13.56
N VAL A 80 -0.74 -3.71 13.08
CA VAL A 80 -0.03 -4.98 12.88
C VAL A 80 1.28 -5.00 13.64
N LYS A 81 1.64 -6.15 14.18
CA LYS A 81 2.98 -6.44 14.72
C LYS A 81 3.95 -6.55 13.55
N TYR A 82 4.39 -5.40 13.04
CA TYR A 82 5.13 -5.26 11.78
C TYR A 82 6.46 -6.05 11.72
N TRP A 83 7.00 -6.45 12.87
CA TRP A 83 8.18 -7.30 12.98
C TRP A 83 7.91 -8.80 12.78
N GLN A 84 6.65 -9.23 12.66
CA GLN A 84 6.31 -10.64 12.45
C GLN A 84 6.47 -11.04 10.98
N ASP A 85 7.18 -12.15 10.74
CA ASP A 85 7.49 -12.66 9.39
C ASP A 85 6.25 -12.82 8.50
N ASN A 86 5.12 -13.24 9.08
CA ASN A 86 3.87 -13.40 8.32
C ASN A 86 3.35 -12.08 7.73
N TRP A 87 3.48 -10.96 8.45
CA TRP A 87 3.14 -9.64 7.92
C TRP A 87 4.17 -9.18 6.90
N GLN A 88 5.46 -9.36 7.21
CA GLN A 88 6.53 -8.99 6.29
C GLN A 88 6.42 -9.74 4.96
N TYR A 89 5.96 -10.99 4.94
CA TYR A 89 5.73 -11.76 3.72
C TYR A 89 4.57 -11.21 2.86
N ILE A 90 3.58 -10.57 3.49
CA ILE A 90 2.51 -9.86 2.75
C ILE A 90 3.08 -8.62 2.08
N ILE A 91 3.98 -7.89 2.75
CA ILE A 91 4.53 -6.63 2.25
C ILE A 91 5.70 -6.85 1.28
N LEU A 92 6.54 -7.87 1.52
CA LEU A 92 7.83 -8.09 0.84
C LEU A 92 8.08 -9.57 0.52
N GLY A 93 8.93 -9.81 -0.49
CA GLY A 93 9.69 -11.06 -0.61
C GLY A 93 8.99 -12.21 -1.33
N SER A 94 7.92 -11.94 -2.09
CA SER A 94 7.30 -12.91 -3.00
C SER A 94 6.57 -12.20 -4.14
N GLU A 95 6.41 -12.85 -5.29
CA GLU A 95 5.68 -12.29 -6.45
C GLU A 95 4.24 -11.84 -6.14
N GLU A 96 3.67 -12.33 -5.03
CA GLU A 96 2.34 -11.96 -4.54
C GLU A 96 2.35 -10.87 -3.45
N SER A 97 3.54 -10.44 -3.01
CA SER A 97 3.72 -9.40 -2.02
C SER A 97 3.32 -8.02 -2.55
N TYR A 98 2.96 -7.13 -1.64
CA TYR A 98 2.46 -5.80 -2.02
C TYR A 98 3.54 -5.02 -2.77
N LEU A 99 4.78 -5.03 -2.28
CA LEU A 99 5.87 -4.35 -2.97
C LEU A 99 6.11 -4.92 -4.37
N ASP A 100 6.07 -6.24 -4.56
CA ASP A 100 6.27 -6.83 -5.89
C ASP A 100 5.13 -6.50 -6.86
N LYS A 101 3.88 -6.38 -6.38
CA LYS A 101 2.77 -5.86 -7.20
C LYS A 101 2.99 -4.41 -7.62
N ILE A 102 3.52 -3.56 -6.73
CA ILE A 102 3.88 -2.17 -7.04
C ILE A 102 5.02 -2.10 -8.07
N ILE A 103 6.06 -2.93 -7.91
CA ILE A 103 7.18 -3.02 -8.86
C ILE A 103 6.68 -3.47 -10.23
N ASN A 104 5.80 -4.47 -10.28
CA ASN A 104 5.23 -5.00 -11.53
C ASN A 104 4.33 -3.97 -12.24
N ALA A 105 3.67 -3.09 -11.51
CA ALA A 105 2.94 -1.95 -12.05
C ALA A 105 3.85 -0.79 -12.49
N ASN A 106 5.18 -0.91 -12.30
CA ASN A 106 6.19 0.02 -12.78
C ASN A 106 6.10 1.43 -12.14
N PHE A 107 5.76 1.49 -10.85
CA PHE A 107 5.93 2.71 -10.05
C PHE A 107 7.41 3.07 -9.85
N ASP A 108 7.73 4.35 -9.68
CA ASP A 108 9.11 4.82 -9.47
C ASP A 108 9.57 4.69 -8.00
N GLY A 109 8.65 4.41 -7.07
CA GLY A 109 8.96 4.21 -5.66
C GLY A 109 7.72 4.01 -4.80
N VAL A 110 7.93 3.91 -3.48
CA VAL A 110 6.88 3.78 -2.47
C VAL A 110 6.96 4.87 -1.41
N TYR A 111 5.80 5.36 -0.99
CA TYR A 111 5.61 6.19 0.20
C TYR A 111 5.16 5.26 1.33
N LEU A 112 6.03 5.08 2.32
CA LEU A 112 5.78 4.17 3.44
C LEU A 112 4.95 4.88 4.50
N ASP A 113 3.75 4.38 4.76
CA ASP A 113 2.86 4.93 5.78
C ASP A 113 2.79 4.08 7.05
N ILE A 114 2.33 4.70 8.14
CA ILE A 114 2.24 4.13 9.48
C ILE A 114 3.60 3.69 10.02
N ILE A 115 4.63 4.50 9.74
CA ILE A 115 5.98 4.35 10.30
C ILE A 115 5.96 4.50 11.82
N ASP A 116 5.06 5.33 12.34
CA ASP A 116 4.82 5.59 13.75
C ASP A 116 4.16 4.40 14.50
N ALA A 117 3.87 3.28 13.83
CA ALA A 117 3.36 2.08 14.48
C ALA A 117 4.23 1.59 15.65
N PHE A 118 5.53 1.90 15.66
CA PHE A 118 6.39 1.57 16.80
C PHE A 118 5.93 2.24 18.09
N GLU A 119 5.42 3.48 18.03
CA GLU A 119 4.94 4.20 19.21
C GLU A 119 3.77 3.48 19.89
N TYR A 120 2.96 2.75 19.13
CA TYR A 120 1.86 1.97 19.67
C TYR A 120 2.34 0.77 20.51
N PHE A 121 3.46 0.13 20.13
CA PHE A 121 3.93 -1.11 20.78
C PHE A 121 5.00 -0.90 21.86
N GLU A 122 5.56 0.30 21.96
CA GLU A 122 6.58 0.64 22.97
C GLU A 122 6.02 1.31 24.24
N ASN A 123 4.69 1.50 24.31
CA ASN A 123 3.99 2.13 25.43
C ASN A 123 3.26 1.13 26.33
#